data_AF-A0A2V8USZ8-F1
#
_entry.id   AF-A0A2V8USZ8-F1
#
_cell.length_a   1.000
_cell.length_b   1.000
_cell.length_c   1.000
_cell.angle_alpha   90.00
_cell.angle_beta   90.00
_cell.angle_gamma   90.00
#
_symmetry.space_group_name_H-M   'P 1'
#
loop_
_entity.id
_entity.type
_entity.pdbx_description
1 polymer ?
#
loop_
_entity_poly.entity_id
_entity_poly.type
_entity_poly.pdbx_seq_one_letter_code
_entity_poly.pdbx_strand_id
1 'polypeptide(L)'
;MALFRALDRMDLTPSEIPQRLIRQLFALDADYAEARWALDQPPGTLDVKAMLRDTLAALEQLPDACARFRKTLPPRAHPALARLEVIVRQSLLPAEAYHMVPSRDPQTG
;
A
#
# COMPACT_ATOMS: atom_id res chain seq x y z
N MET A 1 0.96 2.44 1.78
CA MET A 1 2.22 3.22 1.73
C MET A 1 3.05 3.25 3.01
N ALA A 2 2.60 3.83 4.13
CA ALA A 2 3.48 4.01 5.31
C ALA A 2 4.04 2.70 5.91
N LEU A 3 3.25 1.63 5.91
CA LEU A 3 3.65 0.30 6.38
C LEU A 3 4.81 -0.27 5.56
N PHE A 4 4.72 -0.28 4.22
CA PHE A 4 5.76 -0.80 3.35
C PHE A 4 7.08 -0.02 3.49
N ARG A 5 7.01 1.31 3.45
CA ARG A 5 8.20 2.17 3.63
C ARG A 5 8.82 2.04 5.03
N ALA A 6 8.02 1.74 6.05
CA ALA A 6 8.53 1.45 7.37
C ALA A 6 9.28 0.11 7.38
N LEU A 7 8.74 -0.93 6.71
CA LEU A 7 9.42 -2.22 6.57
C LEU A 7 10.73 -2.12 5.80
N ASP A 8 10.80 -1.32 4.73
CA ASP A 8 12.03 -1.11 3.95
C ASP A 8 13.19 -0.53 4.79
N ARG A 9 12.86 0.12 5.92
CA ARG A 9 13.83 0.72 6.85
C ARG A 9 14.16 -0.20 8.03
N MET A 10 13.59 -1.40 8.08
CA MET A 10 13.82 -2.36 9.15
C MET A 10 14.79 -3.46 8.72
N ASP A 11 15.63 -3.87 9.66
CA ASP A 11 16.52 -5.02 9.48
C ASP A 11 15.78 -6.33 9.82
N LEU A 12 14.86 -6.71 8.92
CA LEU A 12 14.13 -7.96 8.95
C LEU A 12 14.63 -8.89 7.84
N THR A 13 14.91 -10.13 8.20
CA THR A 13 15.22 -11.15 7.21
C THR A 13 13.94 -11.55 6.44
N PRO A 14 14.06 -12.05 5.19
CA PRO A 14 12.89 -12.53 4.44
C PRO A 14 12.08 -13.60 5.16
N SER A 15 12.73 -14.41 6.00
CA SER A 15 12.09 -15.43 6.86
C SER A 15 11.26 -14.85 7.99
N GLU A 16 11.56 -13.64 8.45
CA GLU A 16 10.81 -12.94 9.50
C GLU A 16 9.61 -12.18 8.95
N ILE A 17 9.59 -11.90 7.65
CA ILE A 17 8.47 -11.26 6.98
C ILE A 17 7.43 -12.32 6.61
N PRO A 18 6.17 -12.20 7.05
CA PRO A 18 5.10 -13.12 6.67
C PRO A 18 4.78 -13.02 5.18
N GLN A 19 5.48 -13.80 4.35
CA GLN A 19 5.48 -13.71 2.88
C GLN A 19 4.08 -13.77 2.27
N ARG A 20 3.21 -14.63 2.79
CA ARG A 20 1.82 -14.73 2.33
C ARG A 20 1.02 -13.44 2.60
N LEU A 21 1.21 -12.85 3.78
CA LEU A 21 0.46 -11.67 4.20
C LEU A 21 0.98 -10.41 3.51
N ILE A 22 2.29 -10.27 3.30
CA ILE A 22 2.82 -9.13 2.54
C ILE A 22 2.37 -9.17 1.06
N ARG A 23 2.29 -10.36 0.45
CA ARG A 23 1.72 -10.51 -0.90
C ARG A 23 0.24 -10.11 -0.95
N GLN A 24 -0.54 -10.48 0.06
CA GLN A 24 -1.93 -10.05 0.15
C GLN A 24 -2.05 -8.53 0.27
N LEU A 25 -1.18 -7.89 1.06
CA LEU A 25 -1.15 -6.44 1.16
C LEU A 25 -0.75 -5.77 -0.17
N PHE A 26 0.19 -6.35 -0.91
CA PHE A 26 0.55 -5.85 -2.24
C PHE A 26 -0.59 -5.99 -3.25
N ALA A 27 -1.34 -7.08 -3.22
CA ALA A 27 -2.52 -7.24 -4.07
C ALA A 27 -3.57 -6.16 -3.78
N LEU A 28 -3.88 -5.93 -2.50
CA LEU A 28 -4.80 -4.87 -2.10
C LEU A 28 -4.30 -3.48 -2.52
N ASP A 29 -2.99 -3.22 -2.44
CA ASP A 29 -2.38 -1.95 -2.89
C ASP A 29 -2.45 -1.79 -4.42
N ALA A 30 -2.31 -2.90 -5.17
CA ALA A 30 -2.42 -2.92 -6.63
C ALA A 30 -3.85 -2.59 -7.10
N ASP A 31 -4.89 -3.08 -6.42
CA ASP A 31 -6.29 -2.74 -6.75
C ASP A 31 -6.52 -1.22 -6.74
N TYR A 32 -5.87 -0.47 -5.83
CA TYR A 32 -5.92 1.00 -5.83
C TYR A 32 -5.16 1.62 -6.99
N ALA A 33 -3.97 1.12 -7.29
CA ALA A 33 -3.16 1.62 -8.39
C ALA A 33 -3.89 1.42 -9.73
N GLU A 34 -4.55 0.26 -9.89
CA GLU A 34 -5.36 -0.08 -11.06
C GLU A 34 -6.60 0.82 -11.16
N ALA A 35 -7.35 1.00 -10.07
CA ALA A 35 -8.47 1.94 -10.02
C ALA A 35 -8.07 3.35 -10.41
N ARG A 36 -6.90 3.81 -9.94
CA ARG A 36 -6.37 5.13 -10.25
C ARG A 36 -5.90 5.25 -11.70
N TRP A 37 -5.24 4.22 -12.25
CA TRP A 37 -4.85 4.17 -13.65
C TRP A 37 -6.08 4.20 -14.58
N ALA A 38 -7.15 3.49 -14.21
CA ALA A 38 -8.40 3.46 -14.97
C ALA A 38 -9.09 4.81 -15.09
N LEU A 39 -8.96 5.68 -14.08
CA LEU A 39 -9.49 7.04 -14.15
C LEU A 39 -8.83 7.90 -15.24
N ASP A 40 -7.63 7.53 -15.71
CA ASP A 40 -6.96 8.21 -16.84
C ASP A 40 -7.35 7.63 -18.20
N GLN A 41 -8.03 6.49 -18.23
CA GLN A 41 -8.38 5.84 -19.49
C GLN A 41 -9.58 6.52 -20.16
N PRO A 42 -9.66 6.50 -21.50
CA PRO A 42 -10.81 7.01 -22.22
C PRO A 42 -12.11 6.34 -21.74
N PRO A 43 -13.23 7.08 -21.67
CA PRO A 43 -14.52 6.50 -21.32
C PRO A 43 -14.90 5.32 -22.23
N GLY A 44 -15.48 4.27 -21.65
CA GLY A 44 -15.95 3.08 -22.39
C GLY A 44 -14.90 2.00 -22.64
N THR A 45 -13.65 2.20 -22.20
CA THR A 45 -12.57 1.22 -22.36
C THR A 45 -12.54 0.17 -21.24
N LEU A 46 -13.08 0.51 -20.06
CA LEU A 46 -13.00 -0.32 -18.85
C LEU A 46 -14.36 -0.46 -18.17
N ASP A 47 -14.57 -1.58 -17.48
CA ASP A 47 -15.73 -1.78 -16.60
C ASP A 47 -15.50 -1.07 -15.26
N VAL A 48 -15.80 0.23 -15.25
CA VAL A 48 -15.67 1.09 -14.07
C VAL A 48 -16.48 0.57 -12.88
N LYS A 49 -17.60 -0.13 -13.11
CA LYS A 49 -18.42 -0.69 -12.02
C LYS A 49 -17.74 -1.88 -11.37
N ALA A 50 -17.15 -2.78 -12.16
CA ALA A 50 -16.36 -3.88 -11.65
C ALA A 50 -15.17 -3.36 -10.83
N MET A 51 -14.43 -2.39 -11.37
CA MET A 51 -13.27 -1.81 -10.69
C MET A 51 -13.65 -1.08 -9.40
N LEU A 52 -14.75 -0.33 -9.38
CA LEU A 52 -15.24 0.32 -8.16
C LEU A 52 -15.58 -0.70 -7.09
N ARG A 53 -16.27 -1.79 -7.46
CA ARG A 53 -16.61 -2.89 -6.54
C ARG A 53 -15.34 -3.52 -5.95
N ASP A 54 -14.36 -3.80 -6.79
CA ASP A 54 -13.10 -4.44 -6.36
C ASP A 54 -12.28 -3.48 -5.46
N THR A 55 -12.23 -2.19 -5.77
CA THR A 55 -11.58 -1.15 -4.95
C THR A 55 -12.25 -1.00 -3.58
N LEU A 56 -13.58 -0.99 -3.52
CA LEU A 56 -14.33 -0.92 -2.26
C LEU A 56 -14.09 -2.17 -1.40
N ALA A 57 -14.10 -3.35 -2.02
CA ALA A 57 -13.77 -4.60 -1.33
C ALA A 57 -12.33 -4.59 -0.78
N ALA A 58 -11.39 -3.99 -1.50
CA ALA A 58 -10.01 -3.82 -1.03
C ALA A 58 -9.93 -2.83 0.17
N LEU A 59 -10.70 -1.73 0.13
CA LEU A 59 -10.81 -0.76 1.24
C LEU A 59 -11.35 -1.39 2.52
N GLU A 60 -12.37 -2.23 2.42
CA GLU A 60 -12.95 -2.92 3.56
C GLU A 60 -11.96 -3.91 4.20
N GLN A 61 -11.16 -4.59 3.38
CA GLN A 61 -10.22 -5.62 3.86
C GLN A 61 -8.90 -5.06 4.41
N LEU A 62 -8.50 -3.85 3.98
CA LEU A 62 -7.17 -3.30 4.24
C LEU A 62 -6.84 -3.13 5.73
N PRO A 63 -7.73 -2.60 6.60
CA PRO A 63 -7.43 -2.42 8.02
C PRO A 63 -7.10 -3.76 8.71
N ASP A 64 -7.92 -4.78 8.44
CA ASP A 64 -7.76 -6.11 9.00
C ASP A 64 -6.52 -6.83 8.46
N ALA A 65 -6.26 -6.71 7.17
CA ALA A 65 -5.05 -7.25 6.55
C ALA A 65 -3.79 -6.65 7.18
N CYS A 66 -3.77 -5.32 7.38
CA CYS A 66 -2.66 -4.64 8.03
C CYS A 66 -2.53 -5.03 9.51
N ALA A 67 -3.63 -5.15 10.24
CA ALA A 67 -3.62 -5.58 11.64
C ALA A 67 -3.10 -7.01 11.80
N ARG A 68 -3.53 -7.93 10.94
CA ARG A 68 -3.03 -9.32 10.89
C ARG A 68 -1.54 -9.34 10.60
N PHE A 69 -1.09 -8.63 9.57
CA PHE A 69 0.33 -8.55 9.23
C PHE A 69 1.17 -8.06 10.41
N ARG A 70 0.78 -6.94 11.06
CA ARG A 70 1.49 -6.40 12.23
C ARG A 70 1.60 -7.41 13.36
N LYS A 71 0.54 -8.18 13.64
CA LYS A 71 0.52 -9.17 14.73
C LYS A 71 1.40 -10.39 14.46
N THR A 72 1.66 -10.71 13.19
CA THR A 72 2.46 -11.88 12.79
C THR A 72 3.96 -11.55 12.66
N LEU A 73 4.34 -10.27 12.75
CA LEU A 73 5.74 -9.90 12.79
C LEU A 73 6.41 -10.34 14.10
N PRO A 74 7.75 -10.51 14.11
CA PRO A 74 8.48 -10.79 15.32
C PRO A 74 8.25 -9.69 16.38
N PRO A 75 8.13 -10.02 17.67
CA PRO A 75 7.92 -9.02 18.72
C PRO A 75 8.97 -7.90 18.75
N ARG A 76 10.24 -8.21 18.38
CA ARG A 76 11.33 -7.23 18.26
C ARG A 76 11.03 -6.12 17.25
N ALA A 77 10.18 -6.39 16.26
CA ALA A 77 9.85 -5.50 15.17
C ALA A 77 8.79 -4.45 15.58
N HIS A 78 7.91 -4.75 16.54
CA HIS A 78 6.74 -3.91 16.83
C HIS A 78 7.08 -2.49 17.27
N PRO A 79 8.03 -2.24 18.20
CA PRO A 79 8.33 -0.88 18.64
C PRO A 79 8.96 -0.03 17.54
N ALA A 80 9.87 -0.64 16.77
CA ALA A 80 10.52 0.02 15.63
C ALA A 80 9.51 0.35 14.53
N LEU A 81 8.63 -0.61 14.19
CA LEU A 81 7.60 -0.42 13.18
C LEU A 81 6.63 0.71 13.55
N ALA A 82 6.15 0.73 14.80
CA ALA A 82 5.23 1.77 15.25
C ALA A 82 5.84 3.18 15.14
N ARG A 83 7.11 3.33 15.52
CA ARG A 83 7.84 4.61 15.40
C ARG A 83 8.06 4.99 13.94
N LEU A 84 8.51 4.05 13.12
CA LEU A 84 8.78 4.29 11.70
C LEU A 84 7.50 4.63 10.93
N GLU A 85 6.38 3.97 11.20
CA GLU A 85 5.09 4.31 10.58
C GLU A 85 4.68 5.76 10.88
N VAL A 86 4.90 6.26 12.10
CA VAL A 86 4.61 7.66 12.46
C VAL A 86 5.53 8.62 11.70
N ILE A 87 6.84 8.36 11.73
CA ILE A 87 7.84 9.18 11.03
C ILE A 87 7.54 9.23 9.53
N VAL A 88 7.23 8.08 8.93
CA VAL A 88 6.89 7.99 7.51
C VAL A 88 5.61 8.77 7.22
N ARG A 89 4.54 8.63 8.03
CA ARG A 89 3.30 9.41 7.83
C ARG A 89 3.51 10.92 7.93
N GLN A 90 4.42 11.37 8.79
CA GLN A 90 4.75 12.80 8.94
C GLN A 90 5.63 13.33 7.81
N SER A 91 6.39 12.47 7.14
CA SER A 91 7.28 12.85 6.03
C SER A 91 6.69 12.58 4.65
N LEU A 92 5.60 11.81 4.56
CA LEU A 92 4.92 11.52 3.31
C LEU A 92 4.33 12.80 2.72
N LEU A 93 4.96 13.29 1.66
CA LEU A 93 4.37 14.33 0.82
C LEU A 93 3.20 13.71 0.04
N PRO A 94 2.07 14.43 -0.13
CA PRO A 94 0.98 13.96 -0.99
C PRO A 94 1.46 13.60 -2.40
N ALA A 95 2.50 14.28 -2.89
CA ALA A 95 3.17 14.01 -4.15
C ALA A 95 3.80 12.61 -4.24
N GLU A 96 4.36 12.12 -3.14
CA GLU A 96 5.03 10.82 -3.09
C GLU A 96 4.06 9.64 -3.11
N ALA A 97 2.76 9.89 -2.87
CA ALA A 97 1.72 8.90 -3.14
C ALA A 97 1.60 8.59 -4.65
N TYR A 98 2.18 9.44 -5.51
CA TYR A 98 2.10 9.32 -6.96
C TYR A 98 3.39 8.83 -7.62
N HIS A 99 4.53 8.78 -6.91
CA HIS A 99 5.80 8.31 -7.47
C HIS A 99 5.79 6.85 -7.90
N MET A 100 4.89 6.04 -7.35
CA MET A 100 4.72 4.63 -7.75
C MET A 100 3.77 4.47 -8.95
N VAL A 101 3.18 5.55 -9.47
CA VAL A 101 2.29 5.54 -10.63
C VAL A 101 2.98 6.28 -11.79
N PRO A 102 3.43 5.57 -12.84
CA PRO A 102 4.06 6.19 -14.00
C PRO A 102 3.19 7.34 -14.57
N SER A 103 3.83 8.45 -14.94
CA SER A 103 3.19 9.66 -15.52
C SER A 103 2.35 10.55 -14.58
N ARG A 104 2.31 10.28 -13.27
CA ARG A 104 1.56 11.11 -12.30
C ARG A 104 2.42 11.83 -11.24
N ASP A 105 3.72 11.96 -11.47
CA ASP A 105 4.58 12.79 -10.61
C ASP A 105 4.14 14.27 -10.73
N PRO A 106 3.73 14.93 -9.63
CA PRO A 106 3.29 16.32 -9.66
C PRO A 106 4.42 17.31 -9.98
N GLN A 107 5.68 16.85 -10.05
CA GLN A 107 6.80 17.66 -10.52
C GLN A 107 6.99 17.64 -12.04
N THR A 108 6.23 16.82 -12.77
CA THR A 108 6.29 16.72 -14.25
C THR A 108 5.09 17.39 -14.91
N GLY A 109 4.69 18.56 -14.40
CA GLY A 109 3.69 19.45 -14.98
C GLY A 109 4.33 20.63 -15.69
#